data_AF-A0A521K4N8-F1
#
_entry.id   AF-A0A521K4N8-F1
#
_cell.length_a   1.000
_cell.length_b   1.000
_cell.length_c   1.000
_cell.angle_alpha   90.00
_cell.angle_beta   90.00
_cell.angle_gamma   90.00
#
_symmetry.space_group_name_H-M   'P 1'
#
loop_
_entity.id
_entity.type
_entity.pdbx_description
1 polymer ?
#
loop_
_entity_poly.entity_id
_entity_poly.type
_entity_poly.pdbx_seq_one_letter_code
_entity_poly.pdbx_strand_id
1 'polypeptide(L)'
;MKLITLTLMLSLIVAGPALADGNHQHGGHAPTLEEKTTVTLEGNTLTLTFGPMDLPTGHDGDLAASIPKHIFQILKDRHMVGYKSAIFTKDGKPLPRQWLHHVLLMNLDKDSVSCPGEPLFFAGAGMEMTETKFPAGYGVRLEKDKKLMVVVAFYHKALPTKDVMATFTMELAPEGAPVQDMDVYQVGVNIVCYSKFDQRGPNQTDEGIIINPGLQVQSAPLKFNMDGCVKFAYPHGHDQLLLIALDNKTTKKTLLRTVPDVEADGNFRAFQPHQVYKDDRGFSVNTRDDYEMTMVYHRPLHDPEEGHGMGNYLLYMTPGTCPGDASAAAAR
;
A
#
# COMPACT_ATOMS: atom_id res chain seq x y z
N MET A 1 12.55 -82.29 -12.89
CA MET A 1 11.96 -80.99 -13.33
C MET A 1 10.73 -80.74 -12.45
N LYS A 2 10.83 -79.70 -11.59
CA LYS A 2 9.86 -78.96 -10.74
C LYS A 2 8.46 -79.59 -10.51
N LEU A 3 8.11 -80.03 -9.29
CA LEU A 3 7.55 -79.29 -8.12
C LEU A 3 6.34 -78.39 -8.45
N ILE A 4 5.11 -78.83 -8.15
CA ILE A 4 4.27 -78.57 -6.96
C ILE A 4 3.58 -77.19 -6.95
N THR A 5 2.26 -77.29 -6.83
CA THR A 5 1.16 -76.32 -6.77
C THR A 5 1.29 -75.25 -5.67
N LEU A 6 0.83 -74.03 -5.94
CA LEU A 6 0.27 -73.15 -4.91
C LEU A 6 -0.79 -72.20 -5.49
N THR A 7 -2.01 -72.37 -4.99
CA THR A 7 -3.19 -71.52 -5.21
C THR A 7 -3.07 -70.26 -4.36
N LEU A 8 -3.31 -69.07 -4.92
CA LEU A 8 -3.55 -67.86 -4.14
C LEU A 8 -4.78 -67.13 -4.68
N MET A 9 -5.86 -67.13 -3.89
CA MET A 9 -6.99 -66.22 -4.02
C MET A 9 -6.51 -64.80 -3.73
N LEU A 10 -6.82 -63.84 -4.61
CA LEU A 10 -6.85 -62.43 -4.23
C LEU A 10 -8.14 -61.79 -4.74
N SER A 11 -8.93 -61.35 -3.77
CA SER A 11 -10.18 -60.61 -3.83
C SER A 11 -10.07 -59.30 -4.64
N LEU A 12 -10.89 -59.17 -5.68
CA LEU A 12 -11.15 -57.90 -6.38
C LEU A 12 -12.21 -57.11 -5.59
N ILE A 13 -11.77 -56.11 -4.82
CA ILE A 13 -12.66 -55.06 -4.30
C ILE A 13 -12.73 -53.96 -5.36
N VAL A 14 -13.94 -53.74 -5.85
CA VAL A 14 -14.33 -52.63 -6.73
C VAL A 14 -14.28 -51.33 -5.93
N ALA A 15 -13.39 -50.42 -6.29
CA ALA A 15 -13.45 -49.02 -5.86
C ALA A 15 -13.68 -48.15 -7.10
N GLY A 16 -14.85 -47.52 -7.18
CA GLY A 16 -15.17 -46.55 -8.23
C GLY A 16 -14.31 -45.28 -8.10
N PRO A 17 -14.19 -44.49 -9.17
CA PRO A 17 -13.53 -43.18 -9.08
C PRO A 17 -14.44 -42.25 -8.28
N ALA A 18 -14.05 -41.96 -7.04
CA ALA A 18 -14.50 -40.75 -6.36
C ALA A 18 -13.94 -39.56 -7.15
N LEU A 19 -14.82 -38.87 -7.86
CA LEU A 19 -14.58 -37.50 -8.31
C LEU A 19 -14.45 -36.64 -7.06
N ALA A 20 -13.22 -36.31 -6.69
CA ALA A 20 -12.96 -35.29 -5.69
C ALA A 20 -13.15 -33.92 -6.36
N ASP A 21 -14.20 -33.21 -5.95
CA ASP A 21 -14.37 -31.79 -6.21
C ASP A 21 -13.12 -31.03 -5.77
N GLY A 22 -12.58 -30.22 -6.68
CA GLY A 22 -11.39 -29.42 -6.46
C GLY A 22 -11.63 -28.34 -5.42
N ASN A 23 -11.16 -28.60 -4.20
CA ASN A 23 -11.00 -27.56 -3.18
C ASN A 23 -9.54 -27.10 -3.20
N HIS A 24 -9.31 -25.84 -3.54
CA HIS A 24 -7.98 -25.22 -3.58
C HIS A 24 -7.41 -25.09 -2.15
N GLN A 25 -6.73 -26.11 -1.66
CA GLN A 25 -5.84 -26.00 -0.50
C GLN A 25 -4.47 -25.51 -0.97
N HIS A 26 -4.17 -24.24 -0.70
CA HIS A 26 -2.82 -23.70 -0.79
C HIS A 26 -1.94 -24.37 0.27
N GLY A 27 -0.86 -25.03 -0.18
CA GLY A 27 0.02 -25.82 0.67
C GLY A 27 0.95 -24.98 1.54
N GLY A 28 1.23 -25.50 2.74
CA GLY A 28 2.51 -25.34 3.43
C GLY A 28 2.67 -24.14 4.37
N HIS A 29 1.90 -24.06 5.46
CA HIS A 29 2.24 -23.17 6.58
C HIS A 29 3.51 -23.69 7.28
N ALA A 30 4.60 -22.92 7.22
CA ALA A 30 5.70 -23.07 8.16
C ALA A 30 5.17 -22.79 9.58
N PRO A 31 5.65 -23.48 10.63
CA PRO A 31 5.22 -23.20 11.99
C PRO A 31 5.64 -21.79 12.39
N THR A 32 4.67 -20.89 12.46
CA THR A 32 4.85 -19.48 12.82
C THR A 32 5.28 -19.38 14.29
N LEU A 33 6.42 -18.75 14.55
CA LEU A 33 6.72 -18.17 15.86
C LEU A 33 5.55 -17.25 16.26
N GLU A 34 5.31 -17.03 17.56
CA GLU A 34 4.33 -16.05 18.02
C GLU A 34 4.62 -14.68 17.38
N GLU A 35 3.80 -14.31 16.39
CA GLU A 35 3.92 -13.07 15.66
C GLU A 35 3.64 -11.90 16.62
N LYS A 36 4.62 -11.01 16.76
CA LYS A 36 4.52 -9.89 17.69
C LYS A 36 4.59 -8.58 16.94
N THR A 37 3.58 -7.74 17.11
CA THR A 37 3.70 -6.31 16.83
C THR A 37 4.03 -5.59 18.13
N THR A 38 5.06 -4.75 18.11
CA THR A 38 5.44 -3.89 19.23
C THR A 38 5.45 -2.44 18.81
N VAL A 39 5.07 -1.57 19.73
CA VAL A 39 5.04 -0.12 19.52
C VAL A 39 5.92 0.54 20.57
N THR A 40 6.92 1.30 20.14
CA THR A 40 7.87 1.97 21.03
C THR A 40 7.93 3.46 20.70
N LEU A 41 7.91 4.30 21.73
CA LEU A 41 8.08 5.74 21.60
C LEU A 41 9.39 6.15 22.29
N GLU A 42 10.35 6.63 21.50
CA GLU A 42 11.63 7.14 21.98
C GLU A 42 11.79 8.59 21.53
N GLY A 43 11.68 9.52 22.49
CA GLY A 43 11.67 10.95 22.20
C GLY A 43 10.55 11.34 21.22
N ASN A 44 10.95 11.70 20.00
CA ASN A 44 10.06 12.12 18.92
C ASN A 44 9.91 11.04 17.83
N THR A 45 10.23 9.79 18.13
CA THR A 45 10.19 8.70 17.18
C THR A 45 9.28 7.60 17.70
N LEU A 46 8.22 7.32 16.94
CA LEU A 46 7.28 6.24 17.22
C LEU A 46 7.53 5.10 16.22
N THR A 47 7.98 3.96 16.70
CA THR A 47 8.34 2.81 15.88
C THR A 47 7.37 1.67 16.11
N LEU A 48 6.76 1.17 15.04
CA LEU A 48 6.09 -0.12 15.02
C LEU A 48 7.06 -1.16 14.48
N THR A 49 7.27 -2.24 15.23
CA THR A 49 8.11 -3.37 14.82
C THR A 49 7.27 -4.62 14.72
N PHE A 50 7.39 -5.32 13.59
CA PHE A 50 6.64 -6.51 13.24
C PHE A 50 7.57 -7.71 13.13
N GLY A 51 7.08 -8.89 13.50
CA GLY A 51 7.81 -10.15 13.46
C GLY A 51 8.47 -10.53 14.79
N PRO A 52 9.30 -11.58 14.82
CA PRO A 52 9.77 -12.34 13.66
C PRO A 52 8.66 -13.18 13.01
N MET A 53 8.78 -13.41 11.70
CA MET A 53 7.92 -14.34 10.96
C MET A 53 8.70 -15.04 9.84
N ASP A 54 8.21 -16.20 9.40
CA ASP A 54 8.78 -16.92 8.27
C ASP A 54 8.01 -16.59 6.99
N LEU A 55 8.72 -16.36 5.89
CA LEU A 55 8.14 -16.18 4.56
C LEU A 55 8.26 -17.47 3.72
N PRO A 56 7.34 -17.72 2.77
CA PRO A 56 6.14 -16.91 2.51
C PRO A 56 5.11 -17.09 3.62
N THR A 57 4.37 -16.01 3.89
CA THR A 57 3.26 -16.00 4.84
C THR A 57 1.95 -15.86 4.07
N GLY A 58 0.89 -16.53 4.54
CA GLY A 58 -0.44 -16.36 3.96
C GLY A 58 -0.99 -14.97 4.29
N HIS A 59 -2.02 -14.54 3.56
CA HIS A 59 -2.80 -13.35 3.91
C HIS A 59 -4.21 -13.75 4.38
N ASP A 60 -4.82 -12.93 5.25
CA ASP A 60 -6.19 -13.17 5.76
C ASP A 60 -7.32 -12.77 4.79
N GLY A 61 -6.97 -12.30 3.59
CA GLY A 61 -7.88 -11.92 2.51
C GLY A 61 -8.49 -10.52 2.65
N ASP A 62 -8.55 -9.98 3.86
CA ASP A 62 -8.98 -8.61 4.12
C ASP A 62 -7.78 -7.66 4.04
N LEU A 63 -7.77 -6.74 3.07
CA LEU A 63 -6.64 -5.80 2.86
C LEU A 63 -5.30 -6.53 2.68
N ALA A 64 -5.33 -7.79 2.21
CA ALA A 64 -4.16 -8.66 2.03
C ALA A 64 -3.23 -8.75 3.25
N ALA A 65 -3.74 -8.72 4.49
CA ALA A 65 -2.91 -8.70 5.69
C ALA A 65 -2.14 -10.02 5.91
N SER A 66 -0.82 -9.94 6.00
CA SER A 66 0.06 -11.09 6.28
C SER A 66 0.31 -11.38 7.77
N ILE A 67 0.02 -10.40 8.63
CA ILE A 67 0.09 -10.51 10.09
C ILE A 67 -1.28 -10.02 10.62
N PRO A 68 -1.79 -10.58 11.73
CA PRO A 68 -2.98 -10.05 12.38
C PRO A 68 -2.94 -8.53 12.58
N LYS A 69 -4.05 -7.88 12.25
CA LYS A 69 -4.26 -6.44 12.41
C LYS A 69 -3.92 -6.03 13.86
N HIS A 70 -3.05 -5.04 14.03
CA HIS A 70 -2.65 -4.57 15.36
C HIS A 70 -3.28 -3.20 15.64
N ILE A 71 -4.02 -3.10 16.74
CA ILE A 71 -4.61 -1.85 17.21
C ILE A 71 -3.77 -1.31 18.36
N PHE A 72 -3.40 -0.04 18.27
CA PHE A 72 -2.65 0.68 19.28
C PHE A 72 -3.21 2.09 19.47
N GLN A 73 -2.74 2.77 20.51
CA GLN A 73 -3.12 4.15 20.83
C GLN A 73 -1.84 4.92 21.19
N ILE A 74 -1.88 6.24 21.04
CA ILE A 74 -0.81 7.12 21.53
C ILE A 74 -1.28 7.86 22.80
N LEU A 75 -0.31 8.16 23.67
CA LEU A 75 -0.59 8.67 25.02
C LEU A 75 -0.73 10.20 25.08
N LYS A 76 -0.43 10.91 23.99
CA LYS A 76 -0.53 12.36 23.86
C LYS A 76 -0.87 12.71 22.42
N ASP A 77 -1.52 13.85 22.21
CA ASP A 77 -1.67 14.46 20.88
C ASP A 77 -0.29 14.76 20.30
N ARG A 78 -0.05 14.34 19.06
CA ARG A 78 1.20 14.52 18.33
C ARG A 78 0.92 14.78 16.86
N HIS A 79 1.92 15.26 16.14
CA HIS A 79 1.87 15.35 14.68
C HIS A 79 2.93 14.45 14.08
N MET A 80 2.53 13.55 13.19
CA MET A 80 3.46 12.86 12.30
C MET A 80 3.95 13.86 11.25
N VAL A 81 5.25 14.09 11.18
CA VAL A 81 5.90 15.02 10.23
C VAL A 81 6.71 14.28 9.14
N GLY A 82 6.82 12.96 9.27
CA GLY A 82 7.49 12.10 8.33
C GLY A 82 7.42 10.65 8.78
N TYR A 83 7.83 9.74 7.90
CA TYR A 83 7.93 8.33 8.22
C TYR A 83 8.87 7.58 7.28
N LYS A 84 9.29 6.39 7.67
CA LYS A 84 10.04 5.44 6.84
C LYS A 84 9.76 4.01 7.25
N SER A 85 9.98 3.07 6.35
CA SER A 85 9.89 1.64 6.63
C SER A 85 11.23 0.94 6.43
N ALA A 86 11.36 -0.23 7.05
CA ALA A 86 12.51 -1.13 6.85
C ALA A 86 12.02 -2.59 6.84
N ILE A 87 12.70 -3.45 6.07
CA ILE A 87 12.52 -4.89 6.11
C ILE A 87 13.89 -5.55 6.25
N PHE A 88 14.00 -6.48 7.19
CA PHE A 88 15.27 -7.07 7.61
C PHE A 88 15.02 -8.43 8.29
N THR A 89 16.05 -9.22 8.53
CA THR A 89 15.95 -10.42 9.38
C THR A 89 16.19 -10.05 10.85
N LYS A 90 15.81 -10.88 11.81
CA LYS A 90 15.97 -10.65 13.26
C LYS A 90 17.41 -10.32 13.71
N ASP A 91 18.40 -10.82 12.98
CA ASP A 91 19.83 -10.53 13.14
C ASP A 91 20.28 -9.19 12.50
N GLY A 92 19.35 -8.44 11.90
CA GLY A 92 19.56 -7.09 11.39
C GLY A 92 19.98 -7.01 9.92
N LYS A 93 19.98 -8.13 9.18
CA LYS A 93 20.35 -8.13 7.76
C LYS A 93 19.23 -7.51 6.93
N PRO A 94 19.49 -6.43 6.16
CA PRO A 94 18.49 -5.86 5.26
C PRO A 94 17.99 -6.87 4.23
N LEU A 95 16.71 -6.83 3.93
CA LEU A 95 16.06 -7.65 2.92
C LEU A 95 15.68 -6.80 1.69
N PRO A 96 15.44 -7.43 0.52
CA PRO A 96 14.95 -6.71 -0.66
C PRO A 96 13.66 -5.95 -0.36
N ARG A 97 13.56 -4.72 -0.84
CA ARG A 97 12.38 -3.86 -0.57
C ARG A 97 11.10 -4.46 -1.15
N GLN A 98 11.22 -5.18 -2.26
CA GLN A 98 10.15 -5.89 -2.95
C GLN A 98 9.44 -6.93 -2.08
N TRP A 99 10.03 -7.31 -0.94
CA TRP A 99 9.41 -8.27 -0.03
C TRP A 99 8.40 -7.62 0.90
N LEU A 100 8.39 -6.30 1.03
CA LEU A 100 7.33 -5.57 1.71
C LEU A 100 6.24 -5.21 0.69
N HIS A 101 5.08 -5.86 0.78
CA HIS A 101 3.95 -5.52 -0.08
C HIS A 101 3.31 -4.21 0.39
N HIS A 102 2.92 -4.13 1.67
CA HIS A 102 2.55 -2.86 2.30
C HIS A 102 2.61 -2.89 3.82
N VAL A 103 2.85 -1.74 4.43
CA VAL A 103 2.41 -1.36 5.77
C VAL A 103 1.36 -0.27 5.60
N LEU A 104 0.20 -0.49 6.17
CA LEU A 104 -0.94 0.43 6.09
C LEU A 104 -1.32 0.91 7.49
N LEU A 105 -1.40 2.23 7.72
CA LEU A 105 -1.86 2.80 8.97
C LEU A 105 -3.20 3.53 8.82
N MET A 106 -4.12 3.22 9.72
CA MET A 106 -5.48 3.75 9.73
C MET A 106 -5.85 4.33 11.09
N ASN A 107 -6.63 5.41 11.11
CA ASN A 107 -7.30 5.91 12.29
C ASN A 107 -8.76 5.45 12.24
N LEU A 108 -9.11 4.49 13.10
CA LEU A 108 -10.43 3.86 13.13
C LEU A 108 -11.53 4.77 13.69
N ASP A 109 -11.15 5.88 14.32
CA ASP A 109 -12.08 6.83 14.94
C ASP A 109 -12.22 8.13 14.13
N LYS A 110 -11.63 8.20 12.93
CA LYS A 110 -11.73 9.36 12.02
C LYS A 110 -12.16 8.88 10.63
N ASP A 111 -13.19 9.51 10.09
CA ASP A 111 -13.68 9.20 8.74
C ASP A 111 -12.66 9.63 7.66
N SER A 112 -12.54 8.82 6.63
CA SER A 112 -11.78 9.10 5.43
C SER A 112 -12.48 10.15 4.58
N VAL A 113 -11.73 11.19 4.22
CA VAL A 113 -12.20 12.26 3.32
C VAL A 113 -12.36 11.79 1.88
N SER A 114 -11.59 10.77 1.46
CA SER A 114 -11.67 10.21 0.10
C SER A 114 -12.69 9.08 -0.02
N CYS A 115 -12.95 8.36 1.07
CA CYS A 115 -13.84 7.21 1.12
C CYS A 115 -14.84 7.35 2.28
N PRO A 116 -15.97 8.07 2.10
CA PRO A 116 -16.93 8.30 3.18
C PRO A 116 -17.44 6.98 3.79
N GLY A 117 -17.48 6.92 5.12
CA GLY A 117 -17.87 5.72 5.88
C GLY A 117 -16.73 4.73 6.15
N GLU A 118 -15.52 5.03 5.70
CA GLU A 118 -14.30 4.26 5.98
C GLU A 118 -13.39 4.97 6.98
N PRO A 119 -12.60 4.25 7.81
CA PRO A 119 -11.49 4.82 8.56
C PRO A 119 -10.50 5.59 7.70
N LEU A 120 -9.93 6.65 8.26
CA LEU A 120 -8.89 7.43 7.61
C LEU A 120 -7.61 6.59 7.47
N PHE A 121 -7.25 6.27 6.24
CA PHE A 121 -5.90 5.83 5.90
C PHE A 121 -4.95 7.05 5.92
N PHE A 122 -4.02 7.07 6.88
CA PHE A 122 -3.24 8.28 7.15
C PHE A 122 -1.76 8.16 6.81
N ALA A 123 -1.25 6.95 6.61
CA ALA A 123 0.12 6.69 6.18
C ALA A 123 0.27 5.27 5.65
N GLY A 124 1.23 5.06 4.77
CA GLY A 124 1.63 3.72 4.39
C GLY A 124 2.91 3.71 3.59
N ALA A 125 3.46 2.51 3.42
CA ALA A 125 4.63 2.24 2.59
C ALA A 125 4.57 0.80 2.08
N GLY A 126 4.82 0.57 0.80
CA GLY A 126 5.07 -0.73 0.20
C GLY A 126 6.52 -0.90 -0.22
N MET A 127 6.72 -1.60 -1.32
CA MET A 127 8.03 -1.90 -1.90
C MET A 127 8.86 -0.65 -2.25
N GLU A 128 8.23 0.51 -2.38
CA GLU A 128 8.94 1.77 -2.58
C GLU A 128 9.79 2.18 -1.38
N MET A 129 9.31 1.92 -0.16
CA MET A 129 9.98 2.25 1.10
C MET A 129 10.61 3.65 1.10
N THR A 130 9.97 4.61 0.43
CA THR A 130 10.50 5.96 0.25
C THR A 130 10.39 6.71 1.57
N GLU A 131 11.51 7.23 2.06
CA GLU A 131 11.50 8.08 3.25
C GLU A 131 10.64 9.32 2.99
N THR A 132 9.65 9.50 3.84
CA THR A 132 8.69 10.60 3.78
C THR A 132 9.07 11.67 4.77
N LYS A 133 9.21 12.90 4.29
CA LYS A 133 9.38 14.10 5.12
C LYS A 133 8.47 15.20 4.59
N PHE A 134 7.47 15.59 5.37
CA PHE A 134 6.55 16.66 4.98
C PHE A 134 7.26 18.02 4.89
N PRO A 135 6.68 19.02 4.21
CA PRO A 135 7.15 20.40 4.31
C PRO A 135 7.21 20.87 5.76
N ALA A 136 8.18 21.71 6.10
CA ALA A 136 8.34 22.20 7.46
C ALA A 136 7.08 22.91 7.95
N GLY A 137 6.67 22.62 9.19
CA GLY A 137 5.47 23.20 9.79
C GLY A 137 4.16 22.50 9.40
N TYR A 138 4.20 21.40 8.66
CA TYR A 138 3.01 20.60 8.32
C TYR A 138 3.11 19.18 8.86
N GLY A 139 1.97 18.61 9.25
CA GLY A 139 1.93 17.24 9.77
C GLY A 139 0.53 16.67 9.82
N VAL A 140 0.47 15.34 9.92
CA VAL A 140 -0.78 14.62 10.15
C VAL A 140 -0.99 14.52 11.65
N ARG A 141 -2.12 15.04 12.14
CA ARG A 141 -2.46 14.98 13.55
C ARG A 141 -2.80 13.54 13.96
N LEU A 142 -2.13 13.07 15.00
CA LEU A 142 -2.44 11.86 15.72
C LEU A 142 -2.99 12.27 17.09
N GLU A 143 -4.24 11.94 17.36
CA GLU A 143 -4.93 12.31 18.59
C GLU A 143 -4.74 11.26 19.68
N LYS A 144 -4.65 11.72 20.93
CA LYS A 144 -4.58 10.86 22.12
C LYS A 144 -5.79 9.92 22.18
N ASP A 145 -5.54 8.70 22.64
CA ASP A 145 -6.55 7.66 22.91
C ASP A 145 -7.40 7.23 21.67
N LYS A 146 -7.09 7.71 20.46
CA LYS A 146 -7.72 7.20 19.24
C LYS A 146 -7.16 5.84 18.84
N LYS A 147 -8.03 4.97 18.34
CA LYS A 147 -7.70 3.63 17.84
C LYS A 147 -6.98 3.75 16.51
N LEU A 148 -5.68 3.58 16.55
CA LEU A 148 -4.85 3.47 15.36
C LEU A 148 -4.68 1.99 15.04
N MET A 149 -4.84 1.62 13.78
CA MET A 149 -4.65 0.26 13.29
C MET A 149 -3.46 0.24 12.35
N VAL A 150 -2.69 -0.84 12.40
CA VAL A 150 -1.67 -1.15 11.41
C VAL A 150 -1.91 -2.53 10.81
N VAL A 151 -1.71 -2.60 9.49
CA VAL A 151 -1.78 -3.82 8.69
C VAL A 151 -0.44 -3.97 7.98
N VAL A 152 0.10 -5.18 7.95
CA VAL A 152 1.36 -5.49 7.26
C VAL A 152 1.14 -6.65 6.32
N ALA A 153 1.63 -6.50 5.09
CA ALA A 153 1.69 -7.57 4.11
C ALA A 153 3.11 -7.72 3.56
N PHE A 154 3.50 -8.97 3.40
CA PHE A 154 4.73 -9.34 2.72
C PHE A 154 4.40 -9.92 1.36
N TYR A 155 5.32 -9.75 0.41
CA TYR A 155 5.09 -10.21 -0.94
C TYR A 155 5.07 -11.75 -1.00
N HIS A 156 4.01 -12.29 -1.60
CA HIS A 156 3.76 -13.73 -1.60
C HIS A 156 4.79 -14.54 -2.41
N LYS A 157 5.54 -13.91 -3.32
CA LYS A 157 6.66 -14.54 -4.05
C LYS A 157 8.03 -14.33 -3.39
N ALA A 158 8.09 -13.81 -2.17
CA ALA A 158 9.35 -13.71 -1.43
C ALA A 158 9.97 -15.10 -1.26
N LEU A 159 11.30 -15.19 -1.33
CA LEU A 159 12.01 -16.45 -1.15
C LEU A 159 11.83 -16.95 0.29
N PRO A 160 11.76 -18.29 0.50
CA PRO A 160 11.68 -18.86 1.83
C PRO A 160 12.77 -18.31 2.76
N THR A 161 12.35 -17.56 3.79
CA THR A 161 13.26 -16.82 4.67
C THR A 161 12.71 -16.82 6.08
N LYS A 162 13.58 -17.10 7.04
CA LYS A 162 13.21 -17.15 8.45
C LYS A 162 13.40 -15.81 9.15
N ASP A 163 12.66 -15.64 10.24
CA ASP A 163 12.86 -14.55 11.20
C ASP A 163 12.83 -13.15 10.54
N VAL A 164 11.95 -12.98 9.55
CA VAL A 164 11.72 -11.70 8.88
C VAL A 164 11.06 -10.73 9.85
N MET A 165 11.56 -9.49 9.82
CA MET A 165 11.12 -8.35 10.60
C MET A 165 10.79 -7.21 9.65
N ALA A 166 9.84 -6.38 10.03
CA ALA A 166 9.63 -5.08 9.38
C ALA A 166 9.47 -3.99 10.44
N THR A 167 9.73 -2.74 10.03
CA THR A 167 9.41 -1.58 10.87
C THR A 167 8.69 -0.52 10.08
N PHE A 168 7.84 0.23 10.78
CA PHE A 168 7.32 1.52 10.35
C PHE A 168 7.66 2.56 11.41
N THR A 169 8.53 3.50 11.05
CA THR A 169 9.05 4.52 11.95
C THR A 169 8.42 5.86 11.59
N MET A 170 7.63 6.43 12.49
CA MET A 170 7.08 7.78 12.37
C MET A 170 7.98 8.79 13.07
N GLU A 171 8.30 9.87 12.36
CA GLU A 171 8.89 11.08 12.95
C GLU A 171 7.74 11.96 13.46
N LEU A 172 7.77 12.28 14.75
CA LEU A 172 6.79 13.13 15.40
C LEU A 172 7.36 14.54 15.60
N ALA A 173 6.52 15.56 15.46
CA ALA A 173 6.90 16.91 15.83
C ALA A 173 7.28 16.98 17.32
N PRO A 174 8.26 17.82 17.71
CA PRO A 174 8.50 18.15 19.11
C PRO A 174 7.22 18.67 19.79
N GLU A 175 7.04 18.36 21.07
CA GLU A 175 5.90 18.88 21.83
C GLU A 175 5.90 20.42 21.81
N GLY A 176 4.75 21.02 21.48
CA GLY A 176 4.58 22.48 21.39
C GLY A 176 5.10 23.13 20.10
N ALA A 177 5.68 22.36 19.17
CA ALA A 177 6.05 22.90 17.86
C ALA A 177 4.78 23.35 17.09
N PRO A 178 4.79 24.53 16.44
CA PRO A 178 3.69 24.95 15.60
C PRO A 178 3.64 24.05 14.35
N VAL A 179 2.58 23.26 14.24
CA VAL A 179 2.33 22.38 13.10
C VAL A 179 0.91 22.59 12.60
N GLN A 180 0.77 22.79 11.30
CA GLN A 180 -0.51 22.86 10.62
C GLN A 180 -0.96 21.45 10.23
N ASP A 181 -2.21 21.14 10.60
CA ASP A 181 -2.83 19.86 10.31
C ASP A 181 -3.03 19.67 8.80
N MET A 182 -2.64 18.50 8.30
CA MET A 182 -2.99 18.00 6.99
C MET A 182 -3.98 16.83 7.12
N ASP A 183 -4.98 16.82 6.23
CA ASP A 183 -5.76 15.62 5.93
C ASP A 183 -5.05 14.78 4.87
N VAL A 184 -5.41 13.50 4.82
CA VAL A 184 -4.84 12.53 3.88
C VAL A 184 -5.94 12.04 2.96
N TYR A 185 -5.71 12.13 1.66
CA TYR A 185 -6.70 11.79 0.64
C TYR A 185 -6.10 10.81 -0.35
N GLN A 186 -6.76 9.67 -0.48
CA GLN A 186 -6.32 8.59 -1.36
C GLN A 186 -6.90 8.80 -2.76
N VAL A 187 -6.04 8.72 -3.78
CA VAL A 187 -6.45 8.73 -5.19
C VAL A 187 -5.71 7.64 -5.95
N GLY A 188 -6.37 7.01 -6.91
CA GLY A 188 -5.81 5.89 -7.66
C GLY A 188 -6.63 5.58 -8.91
N VAL A 189 -6.06 4.76 -9.79
CA VAL A 189 -6.81 4.17 -10.92
C VAL A 189 -7.58 2.93 -10.46
N ASN A 190 -7.02 2.21 -9.49
CA ASN A 190 -7.67 1.09 -8.82
C ASN A 190 -8.75 1.60 -7.84
N ILE A 191 -9.70 0.74 -7.48
CA ILE A 191 -10.62 1.03 -6.38
C ILE A 191 -9.82 1.07 -5.07
N VAL A 192 -9.66 2.28 -4.51
CA VAL A 192 -8.93 2.53 -3.24
C VAL A 192 -9.80 2.43 -1.99
N CYS A 193 -11.13 2.56 -2.14
CA CYS A 193 -12.08 2.45 -1.03
C CYS A 193 -12.45 0.98 -0.81
N TYR A 194 -12.12 0.42 0.36
CA TYR A 194 -12.31 -1.01 0.62
C TYR A 194 -13.78 -1.44 0.62
N SER A 195 -14.70 -0.53 0.97
CA SER A 195 -16.15 -0.73 0.91
C SER A 195 -16.67 -0.94 -0.52
N LYS A 196 -15.83 -0.71 -1.53
CA LYS A 196 -16.14 -0.87 -2.95
C LYS A 196 -15.35 -1.99 -3.62
N PHE A 197 -14.63 -2.83 -2.86
CA PHE A 197 -13.86 -3.92 -3.44
C PHE A 197 -14.73 -4.95 -4.17
N ASP A 198 -16.00 -5.09 -3.79
CA ASP A 198 -17.00 -5.90 -4.48
C ASP A 198 -17.41 -5.33 -5.86
N GLN A 199 -17.13 -4.06 -6.12
CA GLN A 199 -17.37 -3.38 -7.41
C GLN A 199 -16.18 -3.49 -8.37
N ARG A 200 -15.13 -4.21 -7.98
CA ARG A 200 -13.97 -4.46 -8.84
C ARG A 200 -14.39 -5.22 -10.09
N GLY A 201 -13.80 -4.84 -11.22
CA GLY A 201 -13.96 -5.59 -12.47
C GLY A 201 -13.32 -6.98 -12.39
N PRO A 202 -13.65 -7.90 -13.31
CA PRO A 202 -13.13 -9.26 -13.32
C PRO A 202 -11.61 -9.35 -13.51
N ASN A 203 -10.96 -8.26 -13.93
CA ASN A 203 -9.52 -8.14 -14.10
C ASN A 203 -8.82 -7.44 -12.92
N GLN A 204 -9.51 -7.27 -11.79
CA GLN A 204 -8.93 -6.65 -10.59
C GLN A 204 -9.07 -7.57 -9.39
N THR A 205 -7.98 -7.68 -8.64
CA THR A 205 -7.89 -8.40 -7.37
C THR A 205 -7.44 -7.43 -6.27
N ASP A 206 -7.19 -7.95 -5.08
CA ASP A 206 -6.46 -7.27 -4.02
C ASP A 206 -5.02 -6.91 -4.42
N GLU A 207 -4.36 -7.74 -5.22
CA GLU A 207 -3.03 -7.49 -5.80
C GLU A 207 -3.01 -6.38 -6.87
N GLY A 208 -4.18 -5.98 -7.38
CA GLY A 208 -4.34 -4.90 -8.35
C GLY A 208 -4.96 -5.34 -9.69
N ILE A 209 -4.73 -4.56 -10.74
CA ILE A 209 -5.32 -4.79 -12.06
C ILE A 209 -4.37 -5.62 -12.91
N ILE A 210 -4.88 -6.64 -13.59
CA ILE A 210 -4.09 -7.47 -14.52
C ILE A 210 -3.42 -6.59 -15.58
N ILE A 211 -2.10 -6.75 -15.72
CA ILE A 211 -1.27 -6.06 -16.70
C ILE A 211 -0.93 -7.03 -17.83
N ASN A 212 -1.41 -6.71 -19.02
CA ASN A 212 -1.12 -7.49 -20.22
C ASN A 212 0.32 -7.25 -20.70
N PRO A 213 0.95 -8.23 -21.38
CA PRO A 213 2.24 -8.01 -22.01
C PRO A 213 2.21 -6.81 -22.97
N GLY A 214 3.25 -5.99 -22.92
CA GLY A 214 3.38 -4.75 -23.69
C GLY A 214 3.08 -3.50 -22.86
N LEU A 215 2.84 -2.38 -23.55
CA LEU A 215 2.47 -1.11 -22.92
C LEU A 215 0.97 -1.06 -22.66
N GLN A 216 0.59 -0.76 -21.43
CA GLN A 216 -0.80 -0.62 -21.02
C GLN A 216 -1.01 0.73 -20.33
N VAL A 217 -1.98 1.50 -20.82
CA VAL A 217 -2.38 2.76 -20.19
C VAL A 217 -3.73 2.55 -19.53
N GLN A 218 -3.88 3.00 -18.30
CA GLN A 218 -5.14 3.00 -17.59
C GLN A 218 -5.40 4.39 -17.02
N SER A 219 -6.65 4.84 -17.15
CA SER A 219 -7.08 6.13 -16.61
C SER A 219 -8.41 5.95 -15.90
N ALA A 220 -8.59 6.70 -14.81
CA ALA A 220 -9.83 6.73 -14.04
C ALA A 220 -10.23 8.19 -13.79
N PRO A 221 -11.51 8.56 -14.04
CA PRO A 221 -12.01 9.87 -13.67
C PRO A 221 -12.01 10.01 -12.15
N LEU A 222 -11.69 11.22 -11.67
CA LEU A 222 -11.63 11.55 -10.25
C LEU A 222 -12.43 12.82 -9.98
N LYS A 223 -13.23 12.77 -8.91
CA LYS A 223 -13.88 13.92 -8.31
C LYS A 223 -13.44 14.02 -6.85
N PHE A 224 -12.96 15.19 -6.44
CA PHE A 224 -12.63 15.42 -5.04
C PHE A 224 -13.89 15.69 -4.22
N ASN A 225 -13.92 15.16 -3.00
CA ASN A 225 -15.00 15.40 -2.03
C ASN A 225 -14.72 16.61 -1.12
N MET A 226 -13.55 17.22 -1.24
CA MET A 226 -13.16 18.41 -0.51
C MET A 226 -12.27 19.31 -1.36
N ASP A 227 -12.32 20.61 -1.08
CA ASP A 227 -11.32 21.55 -1.56
C ASP A 227 -10.06 21.43 -0.68
N GLY A 228 -8.89 21.42 -1.31
CA GLY A 228 -7.65 21.20 -0.59
C GLY A 228 -6.41 21.76 -1.28
N CYS A 229 -5.42 22.10 -0.48
CA CYS A 229 -4.10 22.51 -0.92
C CYS A 229 -3.09 21.40 -0.65
N VAL A 230 -2.71 20.67 -1.70
CA VAL A 230 -1.79 19.53 -1.60
C VAL A 230 -0.39 20.04 -1.32
N LYS A 231 0.21 19.58 -0.22
CA LYS A 231 1.56 19.95 0.22
C LYS A 231 2.59 18.86 -0.03
N PHE A 232 2.13 17.60 -0.01
CA PHE A 232 2.95 16.43 -0.26
C PHE A 232 2.11 15.37 -0.96
N ALA A 233 2.69 14.65 -1.91
CA ALA A 233 2.04 13.51 -2.55
C ALA A 233 2.96 12.30 -2.50
N TYR A 234 2.57 11.29 -1.73
CA TYR A 234 3.31 10.05 -1.63
C TYR A 234 2.85 9.09 -2.74
N PRO A 235 3.70 8.76 -3.72
CA PRO A 235 3.38 7.77 -4.74
C PRO A 235 3.52 6.35 -4.19
N HIS A 236 2.57 5.51 -4.54
CA HIS A 236 2.65 4.07 -4.36
C HIS A 236 2.49 3.39 -5.73
N GLY A 237 3.24 2.31 -5.95
CA GLY A 237 3.28 1.59 -7.21
C GLY A 237 3.75 0.17 -7.04
N HIS A 238 3.20 -0.74 -7.85
CA HIS A 238 3.68 -2.12 -7.99
C HIS A 238 4.69 -2.23 -9.14
N ASP A 239 5.21 -3.44 -9.34
CA ASP A 239 5.99 -3.79 -10.53
C ASP A 239 5.26 -3.39 -11.82
N GLN A 240 6.04 -3.20 -12.88
CA GLN A 240 5.62 -2.81 -14.23
C GLN A 240 5.13 -1.36 -14.34
N LEU A 241 4.99 -0.62 -13.24
CA LEU A 241 4.62 0.80 -13.27
C LEU A 241 5.70 1.65 -13.94
N LEU A 242 5.34 2.41 -14.97
CA LEU A 242 6.20 3.39 -15.63
C LEU A 242 5.82 4.84 -15.33
N LEU A 243 4.57 5.11 -14.96
CA LEU A 243 4.10 6.46 -14.67
C LEU A 243 2.83 6.43 -13.84
N ILE A 244 2.74 7.37 -12.91
CA ILE A 244 1.50 7.76 -12.25
C ILE A 244 1.33 9.28 -12.37
N ALA A 245 0.15 9.73 -12.80
CA ALA A 245 -0.16 11.14 -12.99
C ALA A 245 -1.55 11.50 -12.46
N LEU A 246 -1.68 12.76 -12.04
CA LEU A 246 -2.94 13.41 -11.69
C LEU A 246 -3.07 14.67 -12.56
N ASP A 247 -4.10 14.68 -13.40
CA ASP A 247 -4.42 15.80 -14.28
C ASP A 247 -5.71 16.49 -13.84
N ASN A 248 -5.75 17.82 -13.90
CA ASN A 248 -6.99 18.60 -13.88
C ASN A 248 -7.46 18.77 -15.32
N LYS A 249 -8.55 18.07 -15.68
CA LYS A 249 -9.10 18.03 -17.04
C LYS A 249 -9.84 19.31 -17.40
N THR A 250 -10.47 19.96 -16.42
CA THR A 250 -11.15 21.25 -16.60
C THR A 250 -10.18 22.35 -17.01
N THR A 251 -9.03 22.46 -16.33
CA THR A 251 -8.01 23.49 -16.60
C THR A 251 -6.91 23.05 -17.56
N LYS A 252 -6.91 21.77 -17.97
CA LYS A 252 -5.91 21.14 -18.86
C LYS A 252 -4.48 21.26 -18.31
N LYS A 253 -4.32 21.01 -17.01
CA LYS A 253 -3.03 21.06 -16.32
C LYS A 253 -2.68 19.70 -15.71
N THR A 254 -1.44 19.27 -15.91
CA THR A 254 -0.86 18.18 -15.11
C THR A 254 -0.43 18.74 -13.76
N LEU A 255 -0.96 18.15 -12.68
CA LEU A 255 -0.68 18.56 -11.32
C LEU A 255 0.45 17.71 -10.72
N LEU A 256 0.40 16.40 -10.94
CA LEU A 256 1.43 15.46 -10.52
C LEU A 256 1.83 14.56 -11.67
N ARG A 257 3.12 14.24 -11.73
CA ARG A 257 3.67 13.24 -12.63
C ARG A 257 4.91 12.63 -11.98
N THR A 258 4.79 11.36 -11.63
CA THR A 258 5.88 10.59 -11.01
C THR A 258 6.22 9.42 -11.94
N VAL A 259 7.51 9.24 -12.20
CA VAL A 259 8.07 8.19 -13.06
C VAL A 259 9.03 7.40 -12.19
N PRO A 260 8.71 6.16 -11.76
CA PRO A 260 9.61 5.39 -10.92
C PRO A 260 10.86 4.94 -11.67
N ASP A 261 11.89 4.58 -10.89
CA ASP A 261 12.98 3.79 -11.41
C ASP A 261 12.53 2.32 -11.51
N VAL A 262 12.70 1.75 -12.69
CA VAL A 262 12.36 0.36 -12.99
C VAL A 262 13.52 -0.36 -13.66
N GLU A 263 13.57 -1.66 -13.46
CA GLU A 263 14.45 -2.56 -14.21
C GLU A 263 13.95 -2.80 -15.63
N ALA A 264 14.83 -3.35 -16.47
CA ALA A 264 14.51 -3.70 -17.86
C ALA A 264 13.40 -4.76 -17.98
N ASP A 265 13.21 -5.59 -16.94
CA ASP A 265 12.14 -6.58 -16.83
C ASP A 265 10.83 -5.99 -16.26
N GLY A 266 10.81 -4.69 -15.94
CA GLY A 266 9.67 -4.01 -15.35
C GLY A 266 9.64 -4.05 -13.83
N ASN A 267 10.59 -4.69 -13.15
CA ASN A 267 10.62 -4.70 -11.69
C ASN A 267 10.80 -3.28 -11.13
N PHE A 268 9.93 -2.92 -10.20
CA PHE A 268 9.96 -1.64 -9.52
C PHE A 268 11.17 -1.57 -8.58
N ARG A 269 11.89 -0.44 -8.61
CA ARG A 269 13.00 -0.18 -7.68
C ARG A 269 12.65 0.83 -6.60
N ALA A 270 12.27 2.03 -7.00
CA ALA A 270 12.02 3.14 -6.10
C ALA A 270 11.35 4.30 -6.82
N PHE A 271 10.71 5.16 -6.03
CA PHE A 271 10.54 6.56 -6.40
C PHE A 271 11.74 7.33 -5.84
N GLN A 272 12.49 7.99 -6.72
CA GLN A 272 13.57 8.85 -6.27
C GLN A 272 13.02 10.05 -5.51
N PRO A 273 13.75 10.60 -4.51
CA PRO A 273 13.24 11.71 -3.69
C PRO A 273 12.75 12.92 -4.50
N HIS A 274 13.38 13.21 -5.65
CA HIS A 274 12.99 14.32 -6.52
C HIS A 274 11.69 14.06 -7.31
N GLN A 275 11.18 12.83 -7.34
CA GLN A 275 9.95 12.43 -8.00
C GLN A 275 8.74 12.43 -7.05
N VAL A 276 9.00 12.58 -5.73
CA VAL A 276 7.97 12.70 -4.70
C VAL A 276 7.65 14.18 -4.50
N TYR A 277 6.39 14.56 -4.72
CA TYR A 277 5.99 15.96 -4.63
C TYR A 277 6.04 16.46 -3.18
N LYS A 278 6.68 17.62 -3.01
CA LYS A 278 6.81 18.33 -1.73
C LYS A 278 6.97 19.83 -1.99
N ASP A 279 5.97 20.63 -1.63
CA ASP A 279 6.02 22.10 -1.72
C ASP A 279 5.15 22.68 -0.59
N ASP A 280 5.70 23.62 0.17
CA ASP A 280 4.98 24.30 1.26
C ASP A 280 3.92 25.28 0.74
N ARG A 281 4.02 25.75 -0.50
CA ARG A 281 2.97 26.53 -1.18
C ARG A 281 1.86 25.62 -1.67
N GLY A 282 2.22 24.47 -2.22
CA GLY A 282 1.28 23.44 -2.68
C GLY A 282 0.64 23.71 -4.05
N PHE A 283 -0.31 22.85 -4.44
CA PHE A 283 -1.27 23.12 -5.53
C PHE A 283 -2.71 22.83 -5.10
N SER A 284 -3.66 23.60 -5.63
CA SER A 284 -5.06 23.47 -5.25
C SER A 284 -5.78 22.37 -6.03
N VAL A 285 -6.62 21.62 -5.31
CA VAL A 285 -7.69 20.78 -5.85
C VAL A 285 -9.03 21.27 -5.31
N ASN A 286 -10.11 20.99 -6.03
CA ASN A 286 -11.44 21.44 -5.65
C ASN A 286 -12.53 20.45 -6.07
N THR A 287 -13.68 20.60 -5.44
CA THR A 287 -14.89 19.78 -5.67
C THR A 287 -15.60 20.07 -7.00
N ARG A 288 -15.24 21.15 -7.71
CA ARG A 288 -15.95 21.61 -8.91
C ARG A 288 -15.33 21.11 -10.20
N ASP A 289 -14.01 21.05 -10.28
CA ASP A 289 -13.27 20.61 -11.45
C ASP A 289 -13.30 19.09 -11.61
N ASP A 290 -13.05 18.63 -12.83
CA ASP A 290 -12.91 17.22 -13.16
C ASP A 290 -11.43 16.85 -13.27
N TYR A 291 -11.08 15.73 -12.66
CA TYR A 291 -9.70 15.24 -12.60
C TYR A 291 -9.62 13.85 -13.20
N GLU A 292 -8.40 13.43 -13.51
CA GLU A 292 -8.12 12.09 -14.00
C GLU A 292 -6.81 11.59 -13.38
N MET A 293 -6.87 10.39 -12.84
CA MET A 293 -5.68 9.62 -12.53
C MET A 293 -5.29 8.82 -13.76
N THR A 294 -4.02 8.85 -14.13
CA THR A 294 -3.49 8.04 -15.25
C THR A 294 -2.28 7.26 -14.79
N MET A 295 -2.23 6.00 -15.20
CA MET A 295 -1.13 5.08 -14.96
C MET A 295 -0.68 4.45 -16.27
N VAL A 296 0.62 4.29 -16.40
CA VAL A 296 1.23 3.60 -17.54
C VAL A 296 2.01 2.44 -16.99
N TYR A 297 1.76 1.25 -17.53
CA TYR A 297 2.44 0.02 -17.19
C TYR A 297 3.17 -0.54 -18.40
N HIS A 298 4.25 -1.27 -18.16
CA HIS A 298 4.92 -2.08 -19.15
C HIS A 298 5.32 -3.43 -18.59
N ARG A 299 4.80 -4.49 -19.20
CA ARG A 299 5.21 -5.87 -18.93
C ARG A 299 5.95 -6.44 -20.14
N PRO A 300 7.10 -7.11 -19.99
CA PRO A 300 7.82 -7.69 -21.11
C PRO A 300 6.97 -8.66 -21.93
N LEU A 301 7.08 -8.61 -23.26
CA LEU A 301 6.26 -9.44 -24.18
C LEU A 301 6.43 -10.95 -23.99
N HIS A 302 7.58 -11.36 -23.45
CA HIS A 302 7.97 -12.76 -23.29
C HIS A 302 7.80 -13.26 -21.84
N ASP A 303 7.34 -12.40 -20.93
CA ASP A 303 7.12 -12.77 -19.53
C ASP A 303 5.85 -13.62 -19.40
N PRO A 304 5.94 -14.91 -19.05
CA PRO A 304 4.79 -15.79 -18.95
C PRO A 304 3.94 -15.54 -17.70
N GLU A 305 4.47 -14.84 -16.69
CA GLU A 305 3.80 -14.64 -15.40
C GLU A 305 2.74 -13.54 -15.48
N GLU A 306 1.54 -13.78 -14.94
CA GLU A 306 0.56 -12.70 -14.76
C GLU A 306 1.09 -11.65 -13.80
N GLY A 307 0.98 -10.38 -14.20
CA GLY A 307 1.36 -9.23 -13.38
C GLY A 307 0.12 -8.46 -12.95
N HIS A 308 0.13 -7.96 -11.71
CA HIS A 308 -0.90 -7.06 -11.20
C HIS A 308 -0.30 -5.70 -10.92
N GLY A 309 -0.89 -4.67 -11.50
CA GLY A 309 -0.51 -3.28 -11.32
C GLY A 309 -1.44 -2.60 -10.33
N MET A 310 -0.83 -1.88 -9.39
CA MET A 310 -1.50 -0.90 -8.57
C MET A 310 -0.69 0.38 -8.59
N GLY A 311 -1.38 1.50 -8.47
CA GLY A 311 -0.73 2.65 -7.90
C GLY A 311 -1.66 3.81 -7.65
N ASN A 312 -1.25 4.56 -6.65
CA ASN A 312 -2.07 5.51 -5.94
C ASN A 312 -1.18 6.68 -5.51
N TYR A 313 -1.80 7.83 -5.24
CA TYR A 313 -1.18 8.85 -4.40
C TYR A 313 -1.91 8.91 -3.05
N LEU A 314 -1.13 9.06 -1.99
CA LEU A 314 -1.61 9.69 -0.76
C LEU A 314 -1.30 11.17 -0.82
N LEU A 315 -2.35 11.97 -1.00
CA LEU A 315 -2.26 13.42 -1.01
C LEU A 315 -2.41 13.92 0.42
N TYR A 316 -1.36 14.54 0.93
CA TYR A 316 -1.39 15.23 2.23
C TYR A 316 -1.68 16.69 1.95
N MET A 317 -2.83 17.16 2.41
CA MET A 317 -3.34 18.49 2.06
C MET A 317 -3.99 19.20 3.22
N THR A 318 -3.88 20.52 3.22
CA THR A 318 -4.65 21.36 4.14
C THR A 318 -6.02 21.66 3.52
N PRO A 319 -7.10 21.75 4.31
CA PRO A 319 -8.41 22.14 3.78
C PRO A 319 -8.40 23.51 3.10
N GLY A 320 -9.18 23.67 2.03
CA GLY A 320 -9.30 24.93 1.28
C GLY A 320 -8.26 25.10 0.17
N THR A 321 -8.06 26.33 -0.31
CA THR A 321 -7.17 26.62 -1.45
C THR A 321 -5.76 27.00 -1.02
N CYS A 322 -4.79 26.84 -1.93
CA CYS A 322 -3.41 27.22 -1.67
C CYS A 322 -3.19 28.73 -1.54
N PRO A 323 -2.24 29.18 -0.69
CA PRO A 323 -1.81 30.57 -0.64
C PRO A 323 -1.34 31.05 -2.02
N GLY A 324 -2.03 32.01 -2.63
CA GLY A 324 -1.74 32.55 -3.96
C GLY A 324 -2.80 32.29 -5.03
N ASP A 325 -3.63 31.25 -4.87
CA ASP A 325 -4.77 31.02 -5.78
C ASP A 325 -5.97 31.91 -5.45
N ALA A 326 -6.12 32.32 -4.18
CA ALA A 326 -7.18 33.20 -3.72
C ALA A 326 -7.16 34.60 -4.37
N SER A 327 -5.99 35.12 -4.75
CA SER A 327 -5.89 36.41 -5.44
C SER A 327 -6.35 36.37 -6.89
N ALA A 328 -6.39 35.20 -7.53
CA ALA A 328 -6.90 35.05 -8.89
C ALA A 328 -8.43 34.92 -8.94
N ALA A 329 -9.06 34.45 -7.86
CA ALA A 329 -10.51 34.33 -7.73
C ALA A 329 -11.20 35.66 -7.42
N ALA A 330 -10.53 36.59 -6.71
CA ALA A 330 -11.05 37.94 -6.46
C ALA A 330 -10.85 38.92 -7.63
N ALA A 331 -10.15 38.48 -8.69
CA ALA A 331 -9.88 39.27 -9.89
C ALA A 331 -10.67 38.78 -11.12
N ARG A 332 -11.68 37.92 -10.92
CA ARG A 332 -12.63 37.46 -11.94
C ARG A 332 -14.05 37.86 -11.57
#